data_AF-A0A1R3FMS0-F1
#
_entry.id   AF-A0A1R3FMS0-F1
#
_cell.length_a   1.000
_cell.length_b   1.000
_cell.length_c   1.000
_cell.angle_alpha   90.00
_cell.angle_beta   90.00
_cell.angle_gamma   90.00
#
_symmetry.space_group_name_H-M   'P 1'
#
loop_
_entity.id
_entity.type
_entity.pdbx_description
1 polymer ?
#
loop_
_entity_poly.entity_id
_entity_poly.type
_entity_poly.pdbx_seq_one_letter_code
_entity_poly.pdbx_strand_id
1 'polypeptide(L)'
;MNKPVLIIGCSNSKLQGVHRAIDLYQGDIYKVLRANVDDIQQHFDVFILSALHGLVPADKELKDYNLQMCSRKKASEITEFANKHKRKAFKLIRDVASSDRKLYIALTKDYLASLDEMFKSDAGQKIMKTFECVYVSRNHEGNLQLKSRLKKIITMVAKGADNPVTLFRSGIANHDEMIGYSLSGSALGASLAYVSDIKKPYLFSYIQQALANGTSCFLDNGIITSFRRGEFVSTDEVFARYTSIVKMLKRDEVKHLSIVIPDNPFDTVASINVVRKHKAQIKWLAKRCNVILPVHRAVDIRSHAHSLMKELNYIPNICLGVPCKATIKNGDEEIPVRLEMPEIEKLLEQKNPNKAALFSKVHFLALSEKTRGKLYSERTTLANMYGVLCTADACRSAAVMGNEDESARCGSVMLRQIHEEVTQENTFKSPWFTKYDNETELDTPLLHETASSYIEDDVNGFVDSWNNAMSYDWELDIRGMEEDEAKEYCLDMLIAFPQILSDVLITCLKQIYWRVFSMKDHEPESFDKRTETFARLFTVDQRQPVQTVLPV
;
A
#
# COMPACT_ATOMS: atom_id res chain seq x y z
N MET A 1 -9.61 -0.32 16.67
CA MET A 1 -10.11 -0.75 15.35
C MET A 1 -11.55 -1.19 15.48
N ASN A 2 -12.40 -0.82 14.54
CA ASN A 2 -13.77 -1.30 14.48
C ASN A 2 -13.81 -2.80 14.16
N LYS A 3 -14.74 -3.55 14.77
CA LYS A 3 -14.87 -5.00 14.53
C LYS A 3 -15.13 -5.26 13.03
N PRO A 4 -14.50 -6.26 12.40
CA PRO A 4 -14.91 -6.67 11.05
C PRO A 4 -16.36 -7.16 11.01
N VAL A 5 -16.95 -7.17 9.82
CA VAL A 5 -18.29 -7.70 9.58
C VAL A 5 -18.18 -9.14 9.07
N LEU A 6 -19.03 -10.03 9.58
CA LEU A 6 -19.11 -11.42 9.15
C LEU A 6 -20.53 -11.75 8.68
N ILE A 7 -20.67 -12.24 7.45
CA ILE A 7 -21.92 -12.76 6.90
C ILE A 7 -21.83 -14.28 6.76
N ILE A 8 -22.74 -14.99 7.42
CA ILE A 8 -22.89 -16.44 7.36
C ILE A 8 -24.35 -16.84 7.07
N GLY A 9 -24.57 -18.08 6.67
CA GLY A 9 -25.90 -18.59 6.31
C GLY A 9 -26.63 -19.15 7.54
N CYS A 10 -27.96 -19.19 7.50
CA CYS A 10 -28.73 -19.96 8.46
C CYS A 10 -28.52 -21.48 8.28
N SER A 11 -28.98 -22.29 9.23
CA SER A 11 -28.91 -23.76 9.13
C SER A 11 -30.27 -24.44 9.21
N ASN A 12 -30.36 -25.64 8.65
CA ASN A 12 -31.57 -26.46 8.76
C ASN A 12 -31.85 -26.84 10.23
N SER A 13 -30.81 -27.30 10.94
CA SER A 13 -30.85 -27.58 12.37
C SER A 13 -31.07 -26.29 13.18
N LYS A 14 -32.13 -26.24 13.97
CA LYS A 14 -32.52 -25.08 14.80
C LYS A 14 -32.98 -25.54 16.18
N LEU A 15 -32.80 -24.71 17.20
CA LEU A 15 -33.48 -24.87 18.48
C LEU A 15 -34.98 -24.60 18.32
N GLN A 16 -35.81 -25.27 19.12
CA GLN A 16 -37.26 -25.05 19.14
C GLN A 16 -37.61 -23.77 19.92
N GLY A 17 -38.57 -22.99 19.44
CA GLY A 17 -39.02 -21.75 20.11
C GLY A 17 -38.38 -20.48 19.55
N VAL A 18 -38.38 -19.41 20.37
CA VAL A 18 -37.82 -18.10 20.02
C VAL A 18 -36.44 -17.96 20.65
N HIS A 19 -35.44 -17.73 19.81
CA HIS A 19 -34.04 -17.56 20.23
C HIS A 19 -33.41 -16.44 19.41
N ARG A 20 -32.32 -15.85 19.91
CA ARG A 20 -31.45 -15.00 19.07
C ARG A 20 -30.95 -15.78 17.86
N ALA A 21 -30.83 -15.12 16.72
CA ALA A 21 -30.45 -15.79 15.47
C ALA A 21 -29.13 -16.57 15.59
N ILE A 22 -28.13 -16.04 16.30
CA ILE A 22 -26.84 -16.72 16.50
C ILE A 22 -26.94 -18.01 17.33
N ASP A 23 -27.89 -18.07 18.26
CA ASP A 23 -28.12 -19.21 19.16
C ASP A 23 -29.12 -20.21 18.58
N LEU A 24 -30.06 -19.72 17.76
CA LEU A 24 -31.09 -20.53 17.12
C LEU A 24 -30.46 -21.61 16.23
N TYR A 25 -29.46 -21.25 15.43
CA TYR A 25 -28.90 -22.13 14.41
C TYR A 25 -27.81 -23.06 14.96
N GLN A 26 -27.94 -24.36 14.65
CA GLN A 26 -27.12 -25.43 15.23
C GLN A 26 -26.29 -26.23 14.19
N GLY A 27 -26.25 -25.75 12.94
CA GLY A 27 -25.52 -26.40 11.85
C GLY A 27 -24.00 -26.34 12.00
N ASP A 28 -23.30 -27.06 11.13
CA ASP A 28 -21.83 -27.19 11.21
C ASP A 28 -21.06 -25.87 11.20
N ILE A 29 -21.54 -24.85 10.50
CA ILE A 29 -20.92 -23.52 10.49
C ILE A 29 -20.91 -22.93 11.91
N TYR A 30 -22.01 -23.06 12.65
CA TYR A 30 -22.15 -22.57 14.02
C TYR A 30 -21.32 -23.41 15.01
N LYS A 31 -21.17 -24.71 14.74
CA LYS A 31 -20.20 -25.55 15.48
C LYS A 31 -18.76 -25.06 15.29
N VAL A 32 -18.39 -24.64 14.07
CA VAL A 32 -17.06 -24.05 13.82
C VAL A 32 -16.88 -22.74 14.59
N LEU A 33 -17.90 -21.88 14.68
CA LEU A 33 -17.81 -20.64 15.48
C LEU A 33 -17.49 -20.96 16.94
N ARG A 34 -18.35 -21.77 17.58
CA ARG A 34 -18.26 -22.12 19.01
C ARG A 34 -17.01 -22.92 19.37
N ALA A 35 -16.42 -23.64 18.42
CA ALA A 35 -15.21 -24.42 18.66
C ALA A 35 -13.91 -23.60 18.58
N ASN A 36 -13.96 -22.35 18.10
CA ASN A 36 -12.74 -21.54 17.91
C ASN A 36 -12.73 -20.24 18.72
N VAL A 37 -13.89 -19.76 19.18
CA VAL A 37 -14.03 -18.58 20.04
C VAL A 37 -15.23 -18.77 20.98
N ASP A 38 -15.14 -18.23 22.19
CA ASP A 38 -16.22 -18.31 23.19
C ASP A 38 -17.43 -17.46 22.77
N ASP A 39 -17.18 -16.21 22.34
CA ASP A 39 -18.20 -15.32 21.80
C ASP A 39 -17.72 -14.65 20.50
N ILE A 40 -18.29 -15.07 19.38
CA ILE A 40 -17.98 -14.52 18.06
C ILE A 40 -18.32 -13.02 17.95
N GLN A 41 -19.31 -12.53 18.71
CA GLN A 41 -19.73 -11.13 18.67
C GLN A 41 -18.76 -10.19 19.39
N GLN A 42 -17.80 -10.72 20.16
CA GLN A 42 -16.68 -9.93 20.68
C GLN A 42 -15.69 -9.57 19.56
N HIS A 43 -15.62 -10.39 18.51
CA HIS A 43 -14.66 -10.22 17.42
C HIS A 43 -15.27 -9.68 16.12
N PHE A 44 -16.58 -9.87 15.91
CA PHE A 44 -17.26 -9.51 14.67
C PHE A 44 -18.63 -8.86 14.92
N ASP A 45 -19.04 -8.00 14.00
CA ASP A 45 -20.47 -7.72 13.79
C ASP A 45 -21.03 -8.78 12.86
N VAL A 46 -21.87 -9.67 13.40
CA VAL A 46 -22.34 -10.86 12.70
C VAL A 46 -23.73 -10.65 12.12
N PHE A 47 -23.88 -10.96 10.82
CA PHE A 47 -25.16 -11.01 10.13
C PHE A 47 -25.41 -12.41 9.56
N ILE A 48 -26.66 -12.85 9.66
CA ILE A 48 -27.09 -14.17 9.21
C ILE A 48 -28.05 -14.01 8.05
N LEU A 49 -27.72 -14.61 6.91
CA LEU A 49 -28.62 -14.71 5.78
C LEU A 49 -29.60 -15.87 6.02
N SER A 50 -30.84 -15.53 6.37
CA SER A 50 -31.96 -16.44 6.59
C SER A 50 -32.80 -16.63 5.32
N ALA A 51 -33.20 -17.86 5.04
CA ALA A 51 -34.12 -18.17 3.94
C ALA A 51 -35.52 -17.55 4.09
N LEU A 52 -35.99 -17.33 5.33
CA LEU A 52 -37.30 -16.72 5.58
C LEU A 52 -37.21 -15.21 5.80
N HIS A 53 -36.20 -14.77 6.56
CA HIS A 53 -36.14 -13.39 7.04
C HIS A 53 -35.19 -12.49 6.23
N GLY A 54 -34.46 -13.04 5.26
CA GLY A 54 -33.39 -12.32 4.56
C GLY A 54 -32.18 -12.13 5.45
N LEU A 55 -31.41 -11.06 5.23
CA LEU A 55 -30.26 -10.73 6.08
C LEU A 55 -30.75 -10.14 7.42
N VAL A 56 -30.28 -10.70 8.53
CA VAL A 56 -30.63 -10.25 9.88
C VAL A 56 -29.39 -10.13 10.78
N PRO A 57 -29.39 -9.22 11.77
CA PRO A 57 -28.38 -9.21 12.83
C PRO A 57 -28.39 -10.49 13.68
N ALA A 58 -27.24 -10.85 14.25
CA ALA A 58 -27.05 -12.04 15.08
C ALA A 58 -27.89 -12.07 16.37
N ASP A 59 -28.20 -10.91 16.94
CA ASP A 59 -28.98 -10.70 18.15
C ASP A 59 -30.49 -10.69 17.91
N LYS A 60 -30.94 -10.66 16.66
CA LYS A 60 -32.37 -10.65 16.34
C LYS A 60 -33.05 -11.94 16.81
N GLU A 61 -34.10 -11.81 17.61
CA GLU A 61 -34.95 -12.93 18.01
C GLU A 61 -35.77 -13.46 16.83
N LEU A 62 -35.72 -14.78 16.63
CA LEU A 62 -36.42 -15.49 15.58
C LEU A 62 -37.08 -16.73 16.16
N LYS A 63 -38.29 -17.02 15.69
CA LYS A 63 -38.95 -18.31 15.92
C LYS A 63 -38.39 -19.37 14.97
N ASP A 64 -38.32 -20.62 15.40
CA ASP A 64 -37.98 -21.73 14.53
C ASP A 64 -38.92 -21.84 13.31
N TYR A 65 -38.36 -22.24 12.18
CA TYR A 65 -39.06 -22.36 10.91
C TYR A 65 -38.40 -23.42 10.01
N ASN A 66 -39.19 -23.98 9.09
CA ASN A 66 -38.73 -25.00 8.15
C ASN A 66 -38.78 -24.47 6.71
N LEU A 67 -37.87 -23.56 6.37
CA LEU A 67 -37.68 -23.04 5.02
C LEU A 67 -36.20 -23.11 4.64
N GLN A 68 -35.92 -23.69 3.48
CA GLN A 68 -34.57 -23.76 2.91
C GLN A 68 -34.35 -22.62 1.91
N MET A 69 -33.10 -22.24 1.70
CA MET A 69 -32.75 -21.23 0.70
C MET A 69 -33.07 -21.74 -0.71
N CYS A 70 -33.54 -20.86 -1.59
CA CYS A 70 -33.77 -21.18 -2.99
C CYS A 70 -32.50 -21.75 -3.63
N SER A 71 -32.67 -22.74 -4.52
CA SER A 71 -31.52 -23.37 -5.17
C SER A 71 -30.87 -22.39 -6.16
N ARG A 72 -29.54 -22.36 -6.20
CA ARG A 72 -28.79 -21.54 -7.17
C ARG A 72 -29.13 -21.85 -8.64
N LYS A 73 -29.77 -22.98 -8.91
CA LYS A 73 -30.20 -23.40 -10.26
C LYS A 73 -31.53 -22.76 -10.71
N LYS A 74 -32.24 -22.07 -9.81
CA LYS A 74 -33.56 -21.51 -10.06
C LYS A 74 -33.52 -19.98 -10.00
N ALA A 75 -33.15 -19.36 -11.12
CA ALA A 75 -32.91 -17.93 -11.21
C ALA A 75 -34.13 -17.06 -10.82
N SER A 76 -35.35 -17.49 -11.15
CA SER A 76 -36.58 -16.77 -10.80
C SER A 76 -36.80 -16.70 -9.29
N GLU A 77 -36.67 -17.82 -8.58
CA GLU A 77 -36.81 -17.89 -7.11
C GLU A 77 -35.73 -17.04 -6.40
N ILE A 78 -34.51 -17.02 -6.93
CA ILE A 78 -33.41 -16.17 -6.41
C ILE A 78 -33.74 -14.69 -6.59
N THR A 79 -34.25 -14.31 -7.76
CA THR A 79 -34.63 -12.93 -8.08
C THR A 79 -35.78 -12.45 -7.20
N GLU A 80 -36.79 -13.30 -6.99
CA GLU A 80 -37.92 -12.99 -6.10
C GLU A 80 -37.46 -12.79 -4.66
N PHE A 81 -36.62 -13.71 -4.14
CA PHE A 81 -36.03 -13.60 -2.82
C PHE A 81 -35.20 -12.30 -2.68
N ALA A 82 -34.33 -12.01 -3.65
CA ALA A 82 -33.51 -10.81 -3.65
C ALA A 82 -34.37 -9.54 -3.65
N ASN A 83 -35.39 -9.45 -4.50
CA ASN A 83 -36.28 -8.29 -4.56
C ASN A 83 -37.04 -8.07 -3.26
N LYS A 84 -37.49 -9.15 -2.60
CA LYS A 84 -38.16 -9.10 -1.32
C LYS A 84 -37.27 -8.57 -0.18
N HIS A 85 -35.98 -8.91 -0.18
CA HIS A 85 -35.10 -8.67 0.97
C HIS A 85 -34.03 -7.58 0.77
N LYS A 86 -33.70 -7.18 -0.47
CA LYS A 86 -32.56 -6.27 -0.77
C LYS A 86 -32.62 -4.94 -0.04
N ARG A 87 -33.79 -4.29 0.06
CA ARG A 87 -33.90 -2.97 0.69
C ARG A 87 -33.51 -3.00 2.17
N LYS A 88 -33.91 -4.04 2.90
CA LYS A 88 -33.56 -4.23 4.32
C LYS A 88 -32.09 -4.58 4.48
N ALA A 89 -31.57 -5.48 3.64
CA ALA A 89 -30.15 -5.85 3.67
C ALA A 89 -29.22 -4.68 3.35
N PHE A 90 -29.59 -3.83 2.38
CA PHE A 90 -28.84 -2.62 2.03
C PHE A 90 -28.77 -1.65 3.21
N LYS A 91 -29.88 -1.46 3.93
CA LYS A 91 -29.89 -0.62 5.13
C LYS A 91 -28.92 -1.18 6.17
N LEU A 92 -29.09 -2.45 6.55
CA LEU A 92 -28.25 -3.09 7.58
C LEU A 92 -26.75 -3.03 7.27
N ILE A 93 -26.33 -3.36 6.04
CA ILE A 93 -24.91 -3.34 5.70
C ILE A 93 -24.39 -1.90 5.58
N ARG A 94 -25.19 -0.96 5.09
CA ARG A 94 -24.80 0.45 5.02
C ARG A 94 -24.54 1.04 6.40
N ASP A 95 -25.36 0.70 7.39
CA ASP A 95 -25.24 1.20 8.76
C ASP A 95 -23.92 0.78 9.44
N VAL A 96 -23.26 -0.27 8.92
CA VAL A 96 -21.96 -0.78 9.44
C VAL A 96 -20.79 -0.60 8.47
N ALA A 97 -21.03 -0.13 7.25
CA ALA A 97 -20.01 -0.04 6.20
C ALA A 97 -19.09 1.17 6.44
N SER A 98 -17.78 0.91 6.49
CA SER A 98 -16.75 1.94 6.68
C SER A 98 -15.42 1.53 6.06
N SER A 99 -14.61 2.51 5.64
CA SER A 99 -13.33 2.29 4.94
C SER A 99 -12.22 1.72 5.82
N ASP A 100 -12.42 1.66 7.13
CA ASP A 100 -11.53 1.04 8.12
C ASP A 100 -11.99 -0.38 8.54
N ARG A 101 -13.07 -0.90 7.94
CA ARG A 101 -13.65 -2.20 8.31
C ARG A 101 -13.52 -3.22 7.19
N LYS A 102 -13.22 -4.47 7.55
CA LYS A 102 -13.22 -5.62 6.61
C LYS A 102 -14.56 -6.35 6.66
N LEU A 103 -15.00 -6.86 5.51
CA LEU A 103 -16.20 -7.69 5.37
C LEU A 103 -15.81 -9.10 4.92
N TYR A 104 -16.23 -10.11 5.69
CA TYR A 104 -16.03 -11.51 5.40
C TYR A 104 -17.36 -12.20 5.10
N ILE A 105 -17.45 -12.92 3.98
CA ILE A 105 -18.65 -13.62 3.56
C ILE A 105 -18.34 -15.12 3.41
N ALA A 106 -18.92 -15.93 4.28
CA ALA A 106 -18.77 -17.39 4.30
C ALA A 106 -20.13 -18.06 4.15
N LEU A 107 -20.57 -18.20 2.90
CA LEU A 107 -21.89 -18.76 2.55
C LEU A 107 -21.75 -20.04 1.73
N THR A 108 -22.70 -20.96 1.90
CA THR A 108 -22.89 -22.08 0.97
C THR A 108 -23.36 -21.55 -0.39
N LYS A 109 -23.22 -22.36 -1.44
CA LYS A 109 -23.40 -21.88 -2.83
C LYS A 109 -24.78 -21.30 -3.11
N ASP A 110 -25.83 -21.86 -2.52
CA ASP A 110 -27.21 -21.37 -2.71
C ASP A 110 -27.42 -20.01 -2.01
N TYR A 111 -26.98 -19.89 -0.76
CA TYR A 111 -27.03 -18.62 -0.02
C TYR A 111 -26.18 -17.54 -0.67
N LEU A 112 -25.01 -17.91 -1.20
CA LEU A 112 -24.11 -16.99 -1.88
C LEU A 112 -24.75 -16.44 -3.15
N ALA A 113 -25.38 -17.30 -3.96
CA ALA A 113 -26.10 -16.86 -5.16
C ALA A 113 -27.24 -15.87 -4.82
N SER A 114 -27.98 -16.13 -3.75
CA SER A 114 -29.03 -15.21 -3.28
C SER A 114 -28.48 -13.88 -2.76
N LEU A 115 -27.33 -13.89 -2.07
CA LEU A 115 -26.67 -12.65 -1.64
C LEU A 115 -26.12 -11.85 -2.83
N ASP A 116 -25.51 -12.52 -3.79
CA ASP A 116 -24.98 -11.88 -5.01
C ASP A 116 -26.09 -11.17 -5.78
N GLU A 117 -27.21 -11.88 -6.01
CA GLU A 117 -28.38 -11.30 -6.67
C GLU A 117 -28.93 -10.10 -5.89
N MET A 118 -28.94 -10.18 -4.56
CA MET A 118 -29.40 -9.10 -3.68
C MET A 118 -28.55 -7.84 -3.81
N PHE A 119 -27.23 -7.98 -3.98
CA PHE A 119 -26.27 -6.88 -4.06
C PHE A 119 -25.74 -6.58 -5.47
N LYS A 120 -26.34 -7.17 -6.51
CA LYS A 120 -25.86 -7.01 -7.91
C LYS A 120 -25.98 -5.58 -8.46
N SER A 121 -26.92 -4.79 -7.93
CA SER A 121 -27.16 -3.43 -8.41
C SER A 121 -26.03 -2.47 -8.00
N ASP A 122 -25.88 -1.36 -8.73
CA ASP A 122 -24.85 -0.35 -8.43
C ASP A 122 -24.91 0.17 -6.99
N ALA A 123 -26.12 0.36 -6.46
CA ALA A 123 -26.32 0.74 -5.07
C ALA A 123 -25.78 -0.30 -4.08
N GLY A 124 -25.99 -1.59 -4.36
CA GLY A 124 -25.45 -2.69 -3.56
C GLY A 124 -23.93 -2.79 -3.67
N GLN A 125 -23.40 -2.68 -4.89
CA GLN A 125 -21.96 -2.69 -5.15
C GLN A 125 -21.26 -1.48 -4.51
N LYS A 126 -21.89 -0.30 -4.49
CA LYS A 126 -21.36 0.89 -3.81
C LYS A 126 -21.20 0.66 -2.31
N ILE A 127 -22.17 0.01 -1.66
CA ILE A 127 -22.09 -0.35 -0.23
C ILE A 127 -20.90 -1.29 0.02
N MET A 128 -20.77 -2.35 -0.80
CA MET A 128 -19.65 -3.29 -0.69
C MET A 128 -18.29 -2.60 -0.94
N LYS A 129 -18.27 -1.61 -1.84
CA LYS A 129 -17.10 -0.79 -2.13
C LYS A 129 -16.71 0.18 -1.00
N THR A 130 -17.53 0.38 0.02
CA THR A 130 -17.16 1.20 1.19
C THR A 130 -16.17 0.51 2.13
N PHE A 131 -16.23 -0.82 2.30
CA PHE A 131 -15.35 -1.56 3.22
C PHE A 131 -13.86 -1.44 2.85
N GLU A 132 -12.93 -1.57 3.79
CA GLU A 132 -11.48 -1.66 3.49
C GLU A 132 -11.17 -2.82 2.53
N CYS A 133 -11.79 -3.98 2.79
CA CYS A 133 -11.65 -5.21 2.02
C CYS A 133 -12.95 -6.02 2.10
N VAL A 134 -13.36 -6.64 0.99
CA VAL A 134 -14.48 -7.60 0.96
C VAL A 134 -13.94 -8.96 0.54
N TYR A 135 -13.80 -9.87 1.50
CA TYR A 135 -13.47 -11.25 1.26
C TYR A 135 -14.74 -12.09 1.12
N VAL A 136 -14.84 -12.86 0.04
CA VAL A 136 -15.93 -13.80 -0.19
C VAL A 136 -15.35 -15.19 -0.43
N SER A 137 -15.80 -16.18 0.32
CA SER A 137 -15.43 -17.58 0.13
C SER A 137 -16.06 -18.14 -1.16
N ARG A 138 -15.52 -17.74 -2.31
CA ARG A 138 -15.96 -18.15 -3.66
C ARG A 138 -15.44 -19.54 -4.03
N ASN A 139 -16.14 -20.23 -4.92
CA ASN A 139 -15.65 -21.44 -5.57
C ASN A 139 -15.20 -22.58 -4.64
N HIS A 140 -15.75 -22.67 -3.42
CA HIS A 140 -15.50 -23.83 -2.57
C HIS A 140 -16.07 -25.10 -3.20
N GLU A 141 -15.35 -26.20 -3.17
CA GLU A 141 -15.76 -27.51 -3.72
C GLU A 141 -16.88 -28.11 -2.87
N GLY A 142 -16.88 -27.86 -1.55
CA GLY A 142 -17.94 -28.24 -0.64
C GLY A 142 -17.81 -27.66 0.78
N ASN A 143 -18.69 -28.11 1.67
CA ASN A 143 -18.82 -27.57 3.03
C ASN A 143 -17.55 -27.70 3.87
N LEU A 144 -16.71 -28.72 3.65
CA LEU A 144 -15.44 -28.87 4.38
C LEU A 144 -14.48 -27.72 4.10
N GLN A 145 -14.36 -27.30 2.84
CA GLN A 145 -13.48 -26.20 2.45
C GLN A 145 -14.03 -24.86 2.96
N LEU A 146 -15.34 -24.63 2.85
CA LEU A 146 -15.99 -23.46 3.44
C LEU A 146 -15.71 -23.35 4.95
N LYS A 147 -15.85 -24.46 5.68
CA LYS A 147 -15.55 -24.54 7.12
C LYS A 147 -14.07 -24.24 7.39
N SER A 148 -13.15 -24.76 6.57
CA SER A 148 -11.72 -24.47 6.69
C SER A 148 -11.42 -22.98 6.51
N ARG A 149 -11.99 -22.35 5.49
CA ARG A 149 -11.81 -20.91 5.23
C ARG A 149 -12.40 -20.06 6.35
N LEU A 150 -13.60 -20.38 6.82
CA LEU A 150 -14.22 -19.69 7.96
C LEU A 150 -13.36 -19.81 9.23
N LYS A 151 -12.84 -21.01 9.53
CA LYS A 151 -11.92 -21.21 10.66
C LYS A 151 -10.69 -20.30 10.55
N LYS A 152 -10.11 -20.16 9.35
CA LYS A 152 -8.97 -19.27 9.12
C LYS A 152 -9.30 -17.80 9.39
N ILE A 153 -10.45 -17.32 8.92
CA ILE A 153 -10.95 -15.95 9.18
C ILE A 153 -11.06 -15.70 10.68
N ILE A 154 -11.73 -16.59 11.40
CA ILE A 154 -11.95 -16.47 12.84
C ILE A 154 -10.61 -16.48 13.57
N THR A 155 -9.73 -17.42 13.23
CA THR A 155 -8.41 -17.56 13.87
C THR A 155 -7.56 -16.30 13.67
N MET A 156 -7.53 -15.75 12.45
CA MET A 156 -6.78 -14.54 12.12
C MET A 156 -7.28 -13.34 12.93
N VAL A 157 -8.60 -13.10 12.94
CA VAL A 157 -9.20 -11.95 13.64
C VAL A 157 -9.10 -12.11 15.16
N ALA A 158 -9.43 -13.28 15.71
CA ALA A 158 -9.42 -13.51 17.15
C ALA A 158 -8.01 -13.47 17.76
N LYS A 159 -6.98 -13.89 17.00
CA LYS A 159 -5.58 -13.84 17.46
C LYS A 159 -4.89 -12.50 17.17
N GLY A 160 -5.54 -11.57 16.46
CA GLY A 160 -4.90 -10.34 16.00
C GLY A 160 -3.67 -10.60 15.12
N ALA A 161 -3.70 -11.68 14.34
CA ALA A 161 -2.56 -12.06 13.51
C ALA A 161 -2.44 -11.09 12.32
N ASP A 162 -1.64 -10.05 12.49
CA ASP A 162 -1.20 -9.18 11.40
C ASP A 162 0.27 -9.47 11.11
N ASN A 163 0.52 -10.20 10.01
CA ASN A 163 1.90 -10.43 9.58
C ASN A 163 2.35 -9.16 8.84
N PRO A 164 3.37 -8.44 9.34
CA PRO A 164 3.84 -7.25 8.66
C PRO A 164 4.32 -7.60 7.26
N VAL A 165 3.91 -6.79 6.29
CA VAL A 165 4.28 -6.97 4.88
C VAL A 165 5.64 -6.29 4.66
N THR A 166 6.62 -7.02 4.14
CA THR A 166 7.85 -6.38 3.66
C THR A 166 7.58 -5.74 2.30
N LEU A 167 7.62 -4.41 2.24
CA LEU A 167 7.44 -3.62 1.02
C LEU A 167 8.79 -3.21 0.46
N PHE A 168 9.18 -3.82 -0.66
CA PHE A 168 10.36 -3.40 -1.40
C PHE A 168 10.07 -2.11 -2.18
N ARG A 169 10.86 -1.07 -1.92
CA ARG A 169 10.90 0.15 -2.73
C ARG A 169 11.58 -0.19 -4.06
N SER A 170 10.77 -0.68 -4.99
CA SER A 170 11.21 -1.39 -6.20
C SER A 170 11.27 -0.49 -7.43
N GLY A 171 12.27 -0.73 -8.27
CA GLY A 171 12.52 0.05 -9.48
C GLY A 171 13.58 1.14 -9.30
N ILE A 172 14.37 1.06 -8.22
CA ILE A 172 15.50 1.97 -7.99
C ILE A 172 16.46 1.88 -9.17
N ALA A 173 16.74 3.03 -9.79
CA ALA A 173 17.67 3.14 -10.89
C ALA A 173 18.63 4.32 -10.74
N ASN A 174 18.35 5.25 -9.82
CA ASN A 174 19.10 6.48 -9.62
C ASN A 174 19.67 6.59 -8.19
N HIS A 175 20.61 7.52 -8.02
CA HIS A 175 21.40 7.64 -6.79
C HIS A 175 20.60 8.26 -5.64
N ASP A 176 19.81 9.30 -5.94
CA ASP A 176 18.88 9.97 -5.02
C ASP A 176 17.86 8.99 -4.42
N GLU A 177 17.28 8.13 -5.26
CA GLU A 177 16.33 7.09 -4.85
C GLU A 177 17.00 6.07 -3.91
N MET A 178 18.20 5.61 -4.27
CA MET A 178 18.92 4.61 -3.50
C MET A 178 19.28 5.12 -2.10
N ILE A 179 19.84 6.33 -2.00
CA ILE A 179 20.18 6.93 -0.71
C ILE A 179 18.92 7.23 0.09
N GLY A 180 17.93 7.90 -0.51
CA GLY A 180 16.72 8.29 0.20
C GLY A 180 15.97 7.10 0.80
N TYR A 181 15.83 6.00 0.05
CA TYR A 181 15.24 4.77 0.59
C TYR A 181 16.12 4.10 1.64
N SER A 182 17.45 4.12 1.49
CA SER A 182 18.36 3.58 2.49
C SER A 182 18.28 4.36 3.80
N LEU A 183 18.25 5.70 3.75
CA LEU A 183 18.09 6.58 4.91
C LEU A 183 16.76 6.33 5.63
N SER A 184 15.70 5.98 4.90
CA SER A 184 14.40 5.64 5.49
C SER A 184 14.34 4.28 6.20
N GLY A 185 15.39 3.45 6.08
CA GLY A 185 15.38 2.06 6.56
C GLY A 185 14.47 1.13 5.75
N SER A 186 14.01 1.57 4.57
CA SER A 186 13.11 0.78 3.72
C SER A 186 13.82 -0.44 3.12
N ALA A 187 13.06 -1.52 2.89
CA ALA A 187 13.54 -2.62 2.06
C ALA A 187 13.77 -2.13 0.62
N LEU A 188 14.92 -2.46 0.04
CA LEU A 188 15.35 -1.93 -1.26
C LEU A 188 14.97 -2.87 -2.40
N GLY A 189 14.55 -2.33 -3.54
CA GLY A 189 14.23 -3.13 -4.72
C GLY A 189 14.81 -2.53 -6.01
N ALA A 190 15.58 -3.33 -6.74
CA ALA A 190 16.12 -2.96 -8.03
C ALA A 190 15.85 -4.05 -9.08
N SER A 191 16.18 -3.76 -10.33
CA SER A 191 16.11 -4.74 -11.41
C SER A 191 17.50 -4.92 -11.99
N LEU A 192 17.87 -6.16 -12.36
CA LEU A 192 19.11 -6.45 -13.05
C LEU A 192 19.28 -5.67 -14.37
N ALA A 193 18.18 -5.16 -14.95
CA ALA A 193 18.23 -4.27 -16.10
C ALA A 193 18.90 -2.91 -15.80
N TYR A 194 18.86 -2.45 -14.55
CA TYR A 194 19.35 -1.14 -14.10
C TYR A 194 20.56 -1.22 -13.16
N VAL A 195 20.52 -2.14 -12.18
CA VAL A 195 21.50 -2.24 -11.09
C VAL A 195 21.91 -3.70 -10.90
N SER A 196 23.22 -3.96 -10.95
CA SER A 196 23.84 -5.27 -10.71
C SER A 196 25.32 -5.11 -10.35
N ASP A 197 26.02 -6.22 -10.16
CA ASP A 197 27.48 -6.28 -10.00
C ASP A 197 28.25 -5.72 -11.22
N ILE A 198 27.62 -5.55 -12.38
CA ILE A 198 28.24 -4.91 -13.57
C ILE A 198 27.55 -3.64 -14.04
N LYS A 199 26.23 -3.51 -13.85
CA LYS A 199 25.47 -2.32 -14.27
C LYS A 199 25.32 -1.41 -13.05
N LYS A 200 25.90 -0.22 -13.10
CA LYS A 200 25.95 0.73 -11.98
C LYS A 200 26.41 0.06 -10.67
N PRO A 201 27.63 -0.52 -10.64
CA PRO A 201 28.14 -1.25 -9.47
C PRO A 201 28.20 -0.38 -8.21
N TYR A 202 28.39 0.93 -8.35
CA TYR A 202 28.30 1.88 -7.24
C TYR A 202 26.91 1.86 -6.56
N LEU A 203 25.80 1.77 -7.32
CA LEU A 203 24.46 1.60 -6.74
C LEU A 203 24.30 0.22 -6.10
N PHE A 204 24.87 -0.81 -6.71
CA PHE A 204 24.83 -2.16 -6.15
C PHE A 204 25.56 -2.26 -4.81
N SER A 205 26.62 -1.46 -4.59
CA SER A 205 27.32 -1.41 -3.30
C SER A 205 26.41 -1.00 -2.13
N TYR A 206 25.44 -0.10 -2.35
CA TYR A 206 24.42 0.24 -1.35
C TYR A 206 23.50 -0.94 -1.03
N ILE A 207 23.16 -1.77 -2.02
CA ILE A 207 22.41 -3.01 -1.80
C ILE A 207 23.25 -3.97 -0.94
N GLN A 208 24.55 -4.10 -1.20
CA GLN A 208 25.43 -4.94 -0.39
C GLN A 208 25.52 -4.46 1.06
N GLN A 209 25.65 -3.15 1.27
CA GLN A 209 25.63 -2.55 2.61
C GLN A 209 24.29 -2.78 3.32
N ALA A 210 23.16 -2.58 2.64
CA ALA A 210 21.83 -2.84 3.18
C ALA A 210 21.68 -4.30 3.61
N LEU A 211 22.12 -5.25 2.78
CA LEU A 211 22.12 -6.68 3.12
C LEU A 211 23.03 -6.99 4.32
N ALA A 212 24.20 -6.34 4.41
CA ALA A 212 25.11 -6.48 5.56
C ALA A 212 24.52 -5.97 6.87
N ASN A 213 23.67 -4.94 6.79
CA ASN A 213 22.93 -4.39 7.94
C ASN A 213 21.64 -5.17 8.25
N GLY A 214 21.33 -6.26 7.52
CA GLY A 214 20.13 -7.08 7.71
C GLY A 214 18.87 -6.53 7.04
N THR A 215 18.98 -5.44 6.26
CA THR A 215 17.87 -4.89 5.48
C THR A 215 17.54 -5.84 4.32
N SER A 216 16.25 -6.10 4.13
CA SER A 216 15.80 -6.96 3.02
C SER A 216 15.97 -6.26 1.68
N CYS A 217 16.51 -6.96 0.69
CA CYS A 217 16.64 -6.44 -0.67
C CYS A 217 16.00 -7.37 -1.70
N PHE A 218 15.56 -6.79 -2.80
CA PHE A 218 14.89 -7.47 -3.90
C PHE A 218 15.58 -7.15 -5.23
N LEU A 219 15.84 -8.19 -6.02
CA LEU A 219 16.35 -8.06 -7.39
C LEU A 219 15.38 -8.74 -8.35
N ASP A 220 14.72 -7.93 -9.17
CA ASP A 220 13.94 -8.39 -10.31
C ASP A 220 14.86 -8.83 -11.46
N ASN A 221 14.43 -9.83 -12.23
CA ASN A 221 15.19 -10.39 -13.34
C ASN A 221 15.35 -9.40 -14.51
N GLY A 222 14.48 -8.39 -14.61
CA GLY A 222 14.56 -7.33 -15.61
C GLY A 222 14.20 -7.73 -17.04
N ILE A 223 13.76 -8.97 -17.29
CA ILE A 223 13.44 -9.46 -18.65
C ILE A 223 12.37 -8.59 -19.31
N ILE A 224 11.30 -8.26 -18.59
CA ILE A 224 10.21 -7.41 -19.12
C ILE A 224 10.73 -6.00 -19.45
N THR A 225 11.66 -5.48 -18.66
CA THR A 225 12.25 -4.15 -18.86
C THR A 225 13.19 -4.15 -20.07
N SER A 226 14.06 -5.15 -20.20
CA SER A 226 14.95 -5.31 -21.35
C SER A 226 14.17 -5.56 -22.64
N PHE A 227 13.12 -6.40 -22.60
CA PHE A 227 12.24 -6.64 -23.75
C PHE A 227 11.62 -5.35 -24.29
N ARG A 228 11.14 -4.46 -23.40
CA ARG A 228 10.59 -3.14 -23.79
C ARG A 228 11.63 -2.21 -24.43
N ARG A 229 12.91 -2.42 -24.17
CA ARG A 229 14.03 -1.65 -24.74
C ARG A 229 14.57 -2.25 -26.04
N GLY A 230 13.99 -3.36 -26.51
CA GLY A 230 14.54 -4.13 -27.63
C GLY A 230 15.80 -4.92 -27.27
N GLU A 231 16.14 -5.03 -25.99
CA GLU A 231 17.26 -5.84 -25.50
C GLU A 231 16.78 -7.26 -25.22
N PHE A 232 17.48 -8.26 -25.78
CA PHE A 232 17.27 -9.65 -25.40
C PHE A 232 18.19 -10.03 -24.25
N VAL A 233 17.62 -10.45 -23.12
CA VAL A 233 18.37 -11.04 -22.01
C VAL A 233 17.93 -12.49 -21.88
N SER A 234 18.87 -13.42 -22.09
CA SER A 234 18.58 -14.84 -21.98
C SER A 234 18.35 -15.25 -20.52
N THR A 235 17.54 -16.30 -20.29
CA THR A 235 17.38 -16.85 -18.93
C THR A 235 18.69 -17.38 -18.37
N ASP A 236 19.58 -17.87 -19.22
CA ASP A 236 20.94 -18.31 -18.87
C ASP A 236 21.76 -17.18 -18.25
N GLU A 237 21.76 -15.99 -18.88
CA GLU A 237 22.43 -14.80 -18.36
C GLU A 237 21.88 -14.34 -17.02
N VAL A 238 20.55 -14.34 -16.85
CA VAL A 238 19.91 -13.98 -15.57
C VAL A 238 20.36 -14.92 -14.45
N PHE A 239 20.32 -16.23 -14.67
CA PHE A 239 20.73 -17.19 -13.64
C PHE A 239 22.23 -17.16 -13.37
N ALA A 240 23.06 -16.94 -14.40
CA ALA A 240 24.49 -16.73 -14.22
C ALA A 240 24.78 -15.48 -13.37
N ARG A 241 24.05 -14.39 -13.63
CA ARG A 241 24.13 -13.14 -12.88
C ARG A 241 23.72 -13.30 -11.42
N TYR A 242 22.58 -13.92 -11.14
CA TYR A 242 22.17 -14.24 -9.77
C TYR A 242 23.20 -15.12 -9.05
N THR A 243 23.78 -16.10 -9.76
CA THR A 243 24.83 -16.96 -9.18
C THR A 243 26.09 -16.16 -8.84
N SER A 244 26.51 -15.23 -9.69
CA SER A 244 27.62 -14.30 -9.44
C SER A 244 27.37 -13.50 -8.17
N ILE A 245 26.24 -12.79 -8.12
CA ILE A 245 25.82 -11.96 -6.99
C ILE A 245 25.79 -12.76 -5.67
N VAL A 246 25.14 -13.92 -5.66
CA VAL A 246 25.02 -14.76 -4.47
C VAL A 246 26.38 -15.29 -3.99
N LYS A 247 27.36 -15.50 -4.88
CA LYS A 247 28.72 -15.90 -4.50
C LYS A 247 29.54 -14.76 -3.89
N MET A 248 29.23 -13.51 -4.22
CA MET A 248 29.90 -12.33 -3.68
C MET A 248 29.46 -11.99 -2.26
N LEU A 249 28.27 -12.45 -1.86
CA LEU A 249 27.64 -12.13 -0.56
C LEU A 249 27.98 -13.20 0.49
N LYS A 250 28.11 -12.77 1.75
CA LYS A 250 28.24 -13.68 2.89
C LYS A 250 26.92 -14.41 3.16
N ARG A 251 27.00 -15.52 3.90
CA ARG A 251 25.84 -16.36 4.23
C ARG A 251 24.75 -15.59 5.00
N ASP A 252 25.13 -14.70 5.90
CA ASP A 252 24.17 -13.90 6.67
C ASP A 252 23.59 -12.73 5.88
N GLU A 253 24.27 -12.24 4.85
CA GLU A 253 23.76 -11.20 3.95
C GLU A 253 22.73 -11.80 2.99
N VAL A 254 23.06 -12.94 2.38
CA VAL A 254 22.28 -13.51 1.27
C VAL A 254 20.90 -14.01 1.65
N LYS A 255 20.66 -14.29 2.95
CA LYS A 255 19.33 -14.68 3.46
C LYS A 255 18.30 -13.54 3.37
N HIS A 256 18.76 -12.29 3.30
CA HIS A 256 17.94 -11.09 3.16
C HIS A 256 17.68 -10.71 1.69
N LEU A 257 18.32 -11.40 0.74
CA LEU A 257 18.10 -11.18 -0.69
C LEU A 257 16.88 -11.99 -1.18
N SER A 258 16.03 -11.33 -1.96
CA SER A 258 14.93 -11.92 -2.71
C SER A 258 15.16 -11.77 -4.20
N ILE A 259 15.01 -12.85 -4.97
CA ILE A 259 15.19 -12.85 -6.42
C ILE A 259 13.98 -13.47 -7.13
N VAL A 260 13.69 -12.99 -8.33
CA VAL A 260 12.57 -13.50 -9.15
C VAL A 260 13.08 -14.44 -10.23
N ILE A 261 12.53 -15.66 -10.28
CA ILE A 261 12.80 -16.61 -11.36
C ILE A 261 12.30 -15.99 -12.68
N PRO A 262 13.14 -15.94 -13.73
CA PRO A 262 12.70 -15.53 -15.05
C PRO A 262 11.67 -16.53 -15.60
N ASP A 263 10.63 -16.03 -16.26
CA ASP A 263 9.56 -16.87 -16.79
C ASP A 263 8.89 -16.26 -18.03
N ASN A 264 7.83 -16.93 -18.50
CA ASN A 264 7.00 -16.44 -19.61
C ASN A 264 5.55 -16.26 -19.13
N PRO A 265 5.05 -15.02 -19.00
CA PRO A 265 3.71 -14.75 -18.51
C PRO A 265 2.59 -15.22 -19.44
N PHE A 266 2.90 -15.58 -20.68
CA PHE A 266 1.93 -15.93 -21.72
C PHE A 266 1.94 -17.42 -22.07
N ASP A 267 2.98 -18.15 -21.67
CA ASP A 267 3.12 -19.56 -21.99
C ASP A 267 3.54 -20.37 -20.74
N THR A 268 2.57 -21.15 -20.25
CA THR A 268 2.75 -22.05 -19.10
C THR A 268 3.77 -23.16 -19.37
N VAL A 269 3.86 -23.66 -20.60
CA VAL A 269 4.81 -24.70 -21.00
C VAL A 269 6.22 -24.13 -21.08
N ALA A 270 6.38 -22.94 -21.67
CA ALA A 270 7.66 -22.23 -21.66
C ALA A 270 8.13 -21.97 -20.22
N SER A 271 7.24 -21.51 -19.34
CA SER A 271 7.58 -21.31 -17.91
C SER A 271 8.05 -22.60 -17.23
N ILE A 272 7.38 -23.74 -17.46
CA ILE A 272 7.82 -25.05 -16.96
C ILE A 272 9.19 -25.44 -17.53
N ASN A 273 9.43 -25.19 -18.82
CA ASN A 273 10.69 -25.51 -19.47
C ASN A 273 11.87 -24.69 -18.90
N VAL A 274 11.65 -23.42 -18.56
CA VAL A 274 12.66 -22.60 -17.87
C VAL A 274 13.02 -23.21 -16.51
N VAL A 275 12.01 -23.58 -15.71
CA VAL A 275 12.24 -24.23 -14.40
C VAL A 275 12.97 -25.57 -14.56
N ARG A 276 12.59 -26.38 -15.55
CA ARG A 276 13.24 -27.67 -15.84
C ARG A 276 14.70 -27.48 -16.23
N LYS A 277 15.00 -26.57 -17.17
CA LYS A 277 16.36 -26.27 -17.65
C LYS A 277 17.26 -25.80 -16.50
N HIS A 278 16.75 -24.92 -15.64
CA HIS A 278 17.53 -24.27 -14.58
C HIS A 278 17.36 -24.88 -13.19
N LYS A 279 16.76 -26.08 -13.09
CA LYS A 279 16.45 -26.77 -11.83
C LYS A 279 17.60 -26.78 -10.82
N ALA A 280 18.82 -27.11 -11.28
CA ALA A 280 19.99 -27.18 -10.40
C ALA A 280 20.36 -25.82 -9.80
N GLN A 281 20.33 -24.76 -10.62
CA GLN A 281 20.62 -23.39 -10.20
C GLN A 281 19.54 -22.87 -9.25
N ILE A 282 18.25 -23.06 -9.58
CA ILE A 282 17.13 -22.68 -8.72
C ILE A 282 17.25 -23.34 -7.34
N LYS A 283 17.53 -24.65 -7.29
CA LYS A 283 17.73 -25.38 -6.03
C LYS A 283 18.95 -24.86 -5.24
N TRP A 284 20.00 -24.45 -5.93
CA TRP A 284 21.20 -23.91 -5.29
C TRP A 284 20.94 -22.51 -4.69
N LEU A 285 20.19 -21.67 -5.40
CA LEU A 285 19.76 -20.33 -4.97
C LEU A 285 18.78 -20.42 -3.80
N ALA A 286 17.76 -21.27 -3.88
CA ALA A 286 16.72 -21.43 -2.84
C ALA A 286 17.26 -21.94 -1.48
N LYS A 287 18.47 -22.51 -1.46
CA LYS A 287 19.18 -22.87 -0.22
C LYS A 287 19.89 -21.69 0.45
N ARG A 288 20.00 -20.54 -0.23
CA ARG A 288 20.82 -19.39 0.18
C ARG A 288 20.01 -18.11 0.32
N CYS A 289 19.16 -17.81 -0.66
CA CYS A 289 18.33 -16.62 -0.70
C CYS A 289 16.84 -16.97 -0.85
N ASN A 290 15.97 -15.97 -0.75
CA ASN A 290 14.56 -16.13 -1.04
C ASN A 290 14.35 -16.16 -2.55
N VAL A 291 13.78 -17.25 -3.06
CA VAL A 291 13.53 -17.42 -4.49
C VAL A 291 12.02 -17.34 -4.74
N ILE A 292 11.64 -16.35 -5.53
CA ILE A 292 10.26 -16.10 -5.93
C ILE A 292 10.02 -16.79 -7.26
N LEU A 293 9.06 -17.72 -7.26
CA LEU A 293 8.58 -18.43 -8.44
C LEU A 293 7.25 -17.82 -8.85
N PRO A 294 7.18 -17.04 -9.94
CA PRO A 294 5.90 -16.52 -10.36
C PRO A 294 5.00 -17.64 -10.89
N VAL A 295 3.71 -17.55 -10.57
CA VAL A 295 2.67 -18.44 -11.08
C VAL A 295 1.65 -17.58 -11.79
N HIS A 296 1.68 -17.64 -13.12
CA HIS A 296 0.78 -16.84 -13.96
C HIS A 296 -0.59 -17.48 -14.12
N ARG A 297 -1.51 -16.70 -14.68
CA ARG A 297 -2.87 -17.16 -15.00
C ARG A 297 -2.80 -18.38 -15.92
N ALA A 298 -3.55 -19.41 -15.56
CA ALA A 298 -3.66 -20.66 -16.31
C ALA A 298 -5.09 -21.20 -16.23
N VAL A 299 -5.49 -22.00 -17.22
CA VAL A 299 -6.81 -22.67 -17.24
C VAL A 299 -7.03 -23.47 -15.95
N ASP A 300 -6.01 -24.22 -15.53
CA ASP A 300 -5.95 -24.85 -14.22
C ASP A 300 -4.71 -24.37 -13.45
N ILE A 301 -4.92 -23.35 -12.64
CA ILE A 301 -3.86 -22.74 -11.82
C ILE A 301 -3.28 -23.71 -10.77
N ARG A 302 -4.06 -24.69 -10.30
CA ARG A 302 -3.59 -25.71 -9.35
C ARG A 302 -2.60 -26.64 -10.05
N SER A 303 -3.01 -27.18 -11.20
CA SER A 303 -2.17 -28.08 -11.99
C SER A 303 -0.89 -27.39 -12.45
N HIS A 304 -0.97 -26.12 -12.86
CA HIS A 304 0.20 -25.33 -13.25
C HIS A 304 1.21 -25.17 -12.11
N ALA A 305 0.76 -24.74 -10.92
CA ALA A 305 1.62 -24.58 -9.75
C ALA A 305 2.29 -25.91 -9.34
N HIS A 306 1.55 -27.02 -9.36
CA HIS A 306 2.10 -28.34 -9.10
C HIS A 306 3.12 -28.78 -10.15
N SER A 307 2.91 -28.45 -11.42
CA SER A 307 3.85 -28.76 -12.51
C SER A 307 5.18 -28.06 -12.30
N LEU A 308 5.16 -26.76 -11.97
CA LEU A 308 6.37 -26.00 -11.65
C LEU A 308 7.09 -26.57 -10.41
N MET A 309 6.36 -26.81 -9.32
CA MET A 309 6.95 -27.32 -8.08
C MET A 309 7.44 -28.77 -8.20
N LYS A 310 6.81 -29.59 -9.04
CA LYS A 310 7.26 -30.96 -9.36
C LYS A 310 8.62 -30.95 -10.04
N GLU A 311 8.86 -30.03 -10.99
CA GLU A 311 10.18 -29.88 -11.61
C GLU A 311 11.26 -29.56 -10.57
N LEU A 312 10.91 -28.82 -9.51
CA LEU A 312 11.79 -28.52 -8.39
C LEU A 312 11.85 -29.63 -7.32
N ASN A 313 11.20 -30.77 -7.51
CA ASN A 313 11.03 -31.82 -6.50
C ASN A 313 10.43 -31.31 -5.17
N TYR A 314 9.54 -30.33 -5.23
CA TYR A 314 8.87 -29.74 -4.07
C TYR A 314 9.83 -29.28 -2.96
N ILE A 315 10.98 -28.68 -3.33
CA ILE A 315 11.89 -28.10 -2.34
C ILE A 315 11.15 -27.09 -1.44
N PRO A 316 11.52 -27.01 -0.14
CA PRO A 316 10.99 -25.98 0.74
C PRO A 316 11.52 -24.60 0.33
N ASN A 317 10.95 -23.54 0.90
CA ASN A 317 11.41 -22.15 0.80
C ASN A 317 11.29 -21.49 -0.58
N ILE A 318 10.51 -22.05 -1.50
CA ILE A 318 10.06 -21.31 -2.68
C ILE A 318 8.92 -20.37 -2.27
N CYS A 319 9.08 -19.10 -2.61
CA CYS A 319 8.07 -18.07 -2.43
C CYS A 319 7.16 -18.03 -3.65
N LEU A 320 5.84 -18.02 -3.42
CA LEU A 320 4.86 -17.86 -4.49
C LEU A 320 4.89 -16.42 -5.03
N GLY A 321 5.26 -16.22 -6.29
CA GLY A 321 5.11 -14.94 -6.98
C GLY A 321 3.71 -14.79 -7.58
N VAL A 322 2.98 -13.75 -7.18
CA VAL A 322 1.63 -13.45 -7.66
C VAL A 322 1.64 -12.14 -8.46
N PRO A 323 1.33 -12.16 -9.77
CA PRO A 323 1.24 -10.95 -10.57
C PRO A 323 0.03 -10.09 -10.15
N CYS A 324 0.28 -8.82 -9.79
CA CYS A 324 -0.76 -7.85 -9.41
C CYS A 324 -1.03 -6.77 -10.47
N LYS A 325 -0.20 -6.67 -11.51
CA LYS A 325 -0.47 -5.78 -12.65
C LYS A 325 -1.73 -6.21 -13.40
N ALA A 326 -2.57 -5.25 -13.78
CA ALA A 326 -3.82 -5.55 -14.50
C ALA A 326 -3.52 -6.21 -15.85
N THR A 327 -2.69 -5.55 -16.66
CA THR A 327 -2.32 -6.00 -18.01
C THR A 327 -0.82 -5.88 -18.24
N ILE A 328 -0.31 -6.66 -19.20
CA ILE A 328 1.02 -6.52 -19.79
C ILE A 328 0.84 -6.31 -21.30
N LYS A 329 1.54 -5.34 -21.87
CA LYS A 329 1.59 -5.12 -23.32
C LYS A 329 2.44 -6.19 -23.99
N ASN A 330 1.91 -6.77 -25.07
CA ASN A 330 2.62 -7.67 -25.98
C ASN A 330 2.37 -7.18 -27.41
N GLY A 331 3.33 -6.42 -27.97
CA GLY A 331 3.05 -5.61 -29.16
C GLY A 331 1.95 -4.58 -28.88
N ASP A 332 0.92 -4.57 -29.72
CA ASP A 332 -0.24 -3.68 -29.59
C ASP A 332 -1.35 -4.24 -28.67
N GLU A 333 -1.23 -5.49 -28.21
CA GLU A 333 -2.24 -6.14 -27.38
C GLU A 333 -1.99 -5.94 -25.88
N GLU A 334 -3.06 -5.72 -25.11
CA GLU A 334 -3.03 -5.73 -23.65
C GLU A 334 -3.57 -7.05 -23.09
N ILE A 335 -2.67 -7.87 -22.56
CA ILE A 335 -3.02 -9.20 -22.04
C ILE A 335 -3.27 -9.12 -20.53
N PRO A 336 -4.43 -9.60 -20.02
CA PRO A 336 -4.73 -9.61 -18.59
C PRO A 336 -3.90 -10.67 -17.87
N VAL A 337 -3.08 -10.25 -16.89
CA VAL A 337 -2.18 -11.16 -16.15
C VAL A 337 -2.49 -11.24 -14.66
N ARG A 338 -3.27 -10.29 -14.12
CA ARG A 338 -3.62 -10.25 -12.70
C ARG A 338 -4.32 -11.54 -12.27
N LEU A 339 -3.91 -12.12 -11.15
CA LEU A 339 -4.69 -13.16 -10.50
C LEU A 339 -5.80 -12.56 -9.65
N GLU A 340 -7.00 -13.13 -9.77
CA GLU A 340 -8.14 -12.82 -8.93
C GLU A 340 -8.03 -13.50 -7.55
N MET A 341 -8.71 -12.95 -6.54
CA MET A 341 -8.70 -13.49 -5.17
C MET A 341 -8.98 -15.01 -5.09
N PRO A 342 -9.96 -15.58 -5.82
CA PRO A 342 -10.21 -17.03 -5.79
C PRO A 342 -9.08 -17.87 -6.40
N GLU A 343 -8.31 -17.31 -7.34
CA GLU A 343 -7.17 -18.00 -7.96
C GLU A 343 -5.99 -18.05 -6.99
N ILE A 344 -5.71 -16.94 -6.32
CA ILE A 344 -4.67 -16.85 -5.29
C ILE A 344 -5.03 -17.74 -4.10
N GLU A 345 -6.29 -17.73 -3.66
CA GLU A 345 -6.75 -18.60 -2.59
C GLU A 345 -6.56 -20.08 -2.94
N LYS A 346 -6.90 -20.49 -4.18
CA LYS A 346 -6.64 -21.86 -4.64
C LYS A 346 -5.17 -22.22 -4.52
N LEU A 347 -4.24 -21.32 -4.85
CA LEU A 347 -2.80 -21.56 -4.73
C LEU A 347 -2.37 -21.75 -3.26
N LEU A 348 -2.84 -20.90 -2.35
CA LEU A 348 -2.52 -20.96 -0.93
C LEU A 348 -3.13 -22.17 -0.21
N GLU A 349 -4.21 -22.75 -0.75
CA GLU A 349 -4.81 -23.99 -0.24
C GLU A 349 -4.04 -25.26 -0.63
N GLN A 350 -3.15 -25.19 -1.62
CA GLN A 350 -2.47 -26.38 -2.13
C GLN A 350 -1.47 -26.95 -1.12
N LYS A 351 -1.32 -28.27 -1.18
CA LYS A 351 -0.37 -29.02 -0.36
C LYS A 351 0.58 -29.80 -1.26
N ASN A 352 1.83 -29.93 -0.83
CA ASN A 352 2.79 -30.81 -1.48
C ASN A 352 2.44 -32.29 -1.21
N PRO A 353 3.11 -33.26 -1.89
CA PRO A 353 2.88 -34.68 -1.67
C PRO A 353 3.07 -35.15 -0.22
N ASN A 354 3.87 -34.43 0.57
CA ASN A 354 4.11 -34.67 1.99
C ASN A 354 3.07 -34.00 2.92
N LYS A 355 1.96 -33.49 2.35
CA LYS A 355 0.84 -32.83 3.06
C LYS A 355 1.20 -31.49 3.75
N ALA A 356 2.41 -30.96 3.55
CA ALA A 356 2.76 -29.60 3.95
C ALA A 356 2.21 -28.59 2.93
N ALA A 357 2.12 -27.31 3.30
CA ALA A 357 1.70 -26.25 2.37
C ALA A 357 2.63 -26.24 1.13
N LEU A 358 2.05 -26.05 -0.06
CA LEU A 358 2.82 -25.96 -1.29
C LEU A 358 3.74 -24.72 -1.28
N PHE A 359 3.21 -23.62 -0.75
CA PHE A 359 3.94 -22.37 -0.53
C PHE A 359 3.68 -21.89 0.90
N SER A 360 4.75 -21.52 1.62
CA SER A 360 4.68 -20.93 2.97
C SER A 360 4.91 -19.42 2.98
N LYS A 361 5.29 -18.85 1.82
CA LYS A 361 5.55 -17.43 1.60
C LYS A 361 4.89 -16.98 0.30
N VAL A 362 4.48 -15.72 0.25
CA VAL A 362 3.94 -15.08 -0.96
C VAL A 362 4.64 -13.75 -1.20
N HIS A 363 4.87 -13.46 -2.48
CA HIS A 363 5.37 -12.20 -2.97
C HIS A 363 4.39 -11.65 -4.01
N PHE A 364 3.81 -10.47 -3.75
CA PHE A 364 2.92 -9.80 -4.67
C PHE A 364 3.72 -8.88 -5.60
N LEU A 365 3.86 -9.33 -6.85
CA LEU A 365 4.62 -8.64 -7.89
C LEU A 365 3.87 -7.40 -8.38
N ALA A 366 4.52 -6.24 -8.39
CA ALA A 366 3.90 -4.96 -8.74
C ALA A 366 2.70 -4.57 -7.83
N LEU A 367 2.80 -4.85 -6.52
CA LEU A 367 1.88 -4.34 -5.49
C LEU A 367 2.55 -3.37 -4.47
N SER A 368 1.89 -2.25 -4.20
CA SER A 368 2.26 -1.26 -3.15
C SER A 368 1.05 -0.85 -2.33
N GLU A 369 1.28 -0.34 -1.11
CA GLU A 369 0.30 0.34 -0.25
C GLU A 369 -0.35 1.57 -0.90
N LYS A 370 0.28 2.17 -1.92
CA LYS A 370 -0.26 3.28 -2.72
C LYS A 370 -0.97 2.82 -4.00
N THR A 371 -1.10 1.51 -4.21
CA THR A 371 -1.82 0.98 -5.39
C THR A 371 -3.28 1.40 -5.33
N ARG A 372 -3.78 1.97 -6.44
CA ARG A 372 -5.16 2.45 -6.53
C ARG A 372 -6.17 1.35 -6.19
N GLY A 373 -7.18 1.71 -5.40
CA GLY A 373 -8.28 0.83 -5.03
C GLY A 373 -7.95 -0.06 -3.84
N LYS A 374 -8.57 -1.23 -3.77
CA LYS A 374 -8.49 -2.14 -2.61
C LYS A 374 -7.53 -3.32 -2.81
N LEU A 375 -6.76 -3.29 -3.88
CA LEU A 375 -5.93 -4.43 -4.26
C LEU A 375 -4.94 -4.77 -3.13
N TYR A 376 -4.33 -3.77 -2.50
CA TYR A 376 -3.40 -3.98 -1.39
C TYR A 376 -4.06 -4.68 -0.20
N SER A 377 -5.19 -4.15 0.29
CA SER A 377 -5.90 -4.72 1.46
C SER A 377 -6.46 -6.12 1.17
N GLU A 378 -6.92 -6.38 -0.05
CA GLU A 378 -7.37 -7.72 -0.47
C GLU A 378 -6.25 -8.76 -0.40
N ARG A 379 -5.09 -8.44 -0.98
CA ARG A 379 -3.95 -9.37 -1.09
C ARG A 379 -3.33 -9.66 0.27
N THR A 380 -3.15 -8.63 1.09
CA THR A 380 -2.62 -8.75 2.45
C THR A 380 -3.59 -9.48 3.38
N THR A 381 -4.90 -9.20 3.29
CA THR A 381 -5.91 -9.94 4.05
C THR A 381 -5.92 -11.43 3.71
N LEU A 382 -5.75 -11.79 2.43
CA LEU A 382 -5.66 -13.19 2.03
C LEU A 382 -4.40 -13.87 2.59
N ALA A 383 -3.25 -13.19 2.52
CA ALA A 383 -2.00 -13.72 3.07
C ALA A 383 -2.09 -13.96 4.59
N ASN A 384 -2.64 -12.99 5.33
CA ASN A 384 -2.86 -13.10 6.78
C ASN A 384 -3.83 -14.24 7.12
N MET A 385 -4.91 -14.41 6.35
CA MET A 385 -5.87 -15.50 6.56
C MET A 385 -5.20 -16.88 6.42
N TYR A 386 -4.24 -17.02 5.51
CA TYR A 386 -3.49 -18.27 5.33
C TYR A 386 -2.23 -18.37 6.21
N GLY A 387 -1.92 -17.35 7.01
CA GLY A 387 -0.75 -17.32 7.88
C GLY A 387 0.58 -17.41 7.12
N VAL A 388 0.61 -16.92 5.87
CA VAL A 388 1.83 -16.94 5.04
C VAL A 388 2.59 -15.62 5.18
N LEU A 389 3.92 -15.68 5.17
CA LEU A 389 4.75 -14.47 5.16
C LEU A 389 4.56 -13.74 3.84
N CYS A 390 4.29 -12.43 3.93
CA CYS A 390 3.92 -11.60 2.79
C CYS A 390 5.01 -10.58 2.48
N THR A 391 5.39 -10.52 1.21
CA THR A 391 6.26 -9.46 0.67
C THR A 391 5.61 -8.88 -0.59
N ALA A 392 5.97 -7.66 -0.96
CA ALA A 392 5.47 -7.03 -2.19
C ALA A 392 6.46 -6.01 -2.74
N ASP A 393 6.40 -5.75 -4.04
CA ASP A 393 7.25 -4.78 -4.72
C ASP A 393 6.39 -3.93 -5.67
N ALA A 394 6.41 -2.59 -5.59
CA ALA A 394 5.84 -1.71 -6.65
C ALA A 394 6.07 -0.21 -6.49
N CYS A 395 6.70 0.26 -5.42
CA CYS A 395 6.96 1.69 -5.28
C CYS A 395 8.08 2.13 -6.24
N ARG A 396 7.75 2.22 -7.53
CA ARG A 396 8.53 3.04 -8.44
C ARG A 396 8.43 4.45 -7.91
N SER A 397 9.55 5.16 -7.80
CA SER A 397 9.60 6.57 -7.42
C SER A 397 8.58 7.40 -8.18
N ALA A 398 8.34 7.07 -9.46
CA ALA A 398 7.33 7.66 -10.32
C ALA A 398 5.86 7.46 -9.88
N ALA A 399 5.56 6.67 -8.85
CA ALA A 399 4.22 6.57 -8.26
C ALA A 399 3.96 7.69 -7.23
N VAL A 400 5.02 8.18 -6.58
CA VAL A 400 4.96 9.23 -5.55
C VAL A 400 5.55 10.56 -6.02
N MET A 401 6.40 10.54 -7.05
CA MET A 401 6.97 11.69 -7.73
C MET A 401 6.35 11.86 -9.11
N GLY A 402 5.87 13.06 -9.42
CA GLY A 402 5.48 13.50 -10.77
C GLY A 402 6.34 14.68 -11.19
N ASN A 403 5.79 15.59 -12.00
CA ASN A 403 6.38 16.90 -12.23
C ASN A 403 6.63 17.59 -10.87
N GLU A 404 7.83 18.13 -10.66
CA GLU A 404 8.25 18.72 -9.39
C GLU A 404 7.45 19.97 -9.05
N ASP A 405 7.02 20.74 -10.05
CA ASP A 405 6.40 22.06 -9.86
C ASP A 405 4.89 21.95 -9.59
N GLU A 406 4.21 21.08 -10.33
CA GLU A 406 2.73 21.07 -10.38
C GLU A 406 2.09 19.78 -9.82
N SER A 407 2.86 18.68 -9.67
CA SER A 407 2.23 17.41 -9.35
C SER A 407 1.66 17.39 -7.92
N ALA A 408 0.41 16.95 -7.81
CA ALA A 408 -0.28 16.70 -6.55
C ALA A 408 0.07 15.35 -5.90
N ARG A 409 1.06 14.61 -6.43
CA ARG A 409 1.52 13.38 -5.79
C ARG A 409 2.24 13.72 -4.48
N CYS A 410 2.06 12.88 -3.47
CA CYS A 410 2.58 13.13 -2.13
C CYS A 410 4.10 13.44 -2.07
N GLY A 411 4.91 12.76 -2.87
CA GLY A 411 6.35 13.04 -2.95
C GLY A 411 6.65 14.38 -3.61
N SER A 412 5.97 14.76 -4.70
CA SER A 412 6.14 16.07 -5.33
C SER A 412 5.71 17.23 -4.42
N VAL A 413 4.63 17.05 -3.65
CA VAL A 413 4.20 18.04 -2.64
C VAL A 413 5.28 18.21 -1.56
N MET A 414 5.79 17.10 -1.03
CA MET A 414 6.86 17.12 -0.02
C MET A 414 8.17 17.69 -0.56
N LEU A 415 8.51 17.43 -1.82
CA LEU A 415 9.69 18.01 -2.47
C LEU A 415 9.63 19.53 -2.50
N ARG A 416 8.46 20.13 -2.79
CA ARG A 416 8.28 21.58 -2.78
C ARG A 416 8.38 22.16 -1.37
N GLN A 417 7.82 21.46 -0.37
CA GLN A 417 7.97 21.85 1.04
C GLN A 417 9.45 21.83 1.46
N ILE A 418 10.19 20.77 1.15
CA ILE A 418 11.63 20.67 1.43
C ILE A 418 12.40 21.76 0.69
N HIS A 419 12.05 22.05 -0.56
CA HIS A 419 12.67 23.13 -1.32
C HIS A 419 12.50 24.46 -0.59
N GLU A 420 11.29 24.79 -0.17
CA GLU A 420 11.02 26.03 0.57
C GLU A 420 11.74 26.08 1.93
N GLU A 421 11.66 25.02 2.73
CA GLU A 421 12.33 24.91 4.04
C GLU A 421 13.84 25.13 3.93
N VAL A 422 14.50 24.43 3.00
CA VAL A 422 15.96 24.50 2.84
C VAL A 422 16.39 25.84 2.24
N THR A 423 15.64 26.38 1.27
CA THR A 423 15.93 27.71 0.73
C THR A 423 15.81 28.76 1.83
N GLN A 424 14.78 28.69 2.69
CA GLN A 424 14.62 29.60 3.82
C GLN A 424 15.78 29.49 4.81
N GLU A 425 16.14 28.26 5.20
CA GLU A 425 17.25 28.02 6.13
C GLU A 425 18.58 28.57 5.59
N ASN A 426 18.86 28.34 4.29
CA ASN A 426 20.06 28.85 3.64
C ASN A 426 20.04 30.38 3.53
N THR A 427 18.89 30.97 3.20
CA THR A 427 18.72 32.43 3.19
C THR A 427 19.00 33.02 4.56
N PHE A 428 18.47 32.43 5.64
CA PHE A 428 18.70 32.91 7.01
C PHE A 428 20.17 32.83 7.45
N LYS A 429 20.94 31.89 6.89
CA LYS A 429 22.39 31.78 7.12
C LYS A 429 23.23 32.67 6.21
N SER A 430 22.62 33.27 5.18
CA SER A 430 23.37 34.04 4.18
C SER A 430 23.96 35.32 4.78
N PRO A 431 25.14 35.77 4.31
CA PRO A 431 25.72 37.05 4.73
C PRO A 431 24.81 38.24 4.43
N TRP A 432 24.09 38.19 3.30
CA TRP A 432 23.15 39.26 2.92
C TRP A 432 22.03 39.37 3.93
N PHE A 433 21.37 38.27 4.28
CA PHE A 433 20.33 38.28 5.30
C PHE A 433 20.87 38.65 6.67
N THR A 434 21.95 38.03 7.14
CA THR A 434 22.45 38.22 8.52
C THR A 434 22.97 39.63 8.79
N LYS A 435 23.58 40.29 7.79
CA LYS A 435 24.13 41.63 7.93
C LYS A 435 23.13 42.75 7.64
N TYR A 436 21.99 42.43 7.03
CA TYR A 436 20.97 43.43 6.75
C TYR A 436 20.38 43.97 8.05
N ASP A 437 20.53 45.26 8.29
CA ASP A 437 20.16 45.95 9.52
C ASP A 437 19.43 47.26 9.22
N ASN A 438 19.14 48.03 10.27
CA ASN A 438 18.42 49.29 10.14
C ASN A 438 19.21 50.36 9.36
N GLU A 439 20.54 50.40 9.46
CA GLU A 439 21.35 51.34 8.68
C GLU A 439 21.25 51.02 7.19
N THR A 440 21.35 49.74 6.83
CA THR A 440 21.21 49.28 5.44
C THR A 440 19.81 49.59 4.89
N GLU A 441 18.77 49.37 5.69
CA GLU A 441 17.38 49.66 5.31
C GLU A 441 17.14 51.16 5.11
N LEU A 442 17.74 52.03 5.92
CA LEU A 442 17.62 53.48 5.74
C LEU A 442 18.26 53.95 4.43
N ASP A 443 19.38 53.34 4.04
CA ASP A 443 20.06 53.63 2.78
C ASP A 443 19.35 53.01 1.56
N THR A 444 18.70 51.85 1.73
CA THR A 444 17.97 51.13 0.68
C THR A 444 16.73 50.46 1.29
N PRO A 445 15.53 51.06 1.21
CA PRO A 445 14.34 50.67 1.99
C PRO A 445 13.61 49.43 1.44
N LEU A 446 14.33 48.33 1.26
CA LEU A 446 13.82 47.10 0.65
C LEU A 446 12.63 46.51 1.43
N LEU A 447 12.72 46.43 2.76
CA LEU A 447 11.71 45.80 3.60
C LEU A 447 10.46 46.67 3.76
N HIS A 448 10.63 47.99 3.94
CA HIS A 448 9.53 48.94 4.03
C HIS A 448 8.78 49.05 2.70
N GLU A 449 9.49 49.07 1.57
CA GLU A 449 8.86 49.05 0.25
C GLU A 449 8.10 47.74 0.02
N THR A 450 8.71 46.60 0.38
CA THR A 450 8.05 45.28 0.24
C THR A 450 6.80 45.19 1.13
N ALA A 451 6.89 45.66 2.37
CA ALA A 451 5.77 45.67 3.30
C ALA A 451 4.63 46.57 2.81
N SER A 452 4.97 47.77 2.35
CA SER A 452 3.99 48.72 1.82
C SER A 452 3.28 48.16 0.60
N SER A 453 4.02 47.54 -0.33
CA SER A 453 3.42 46.86 -1.49
C SER A 453 2.52 45.70 -1.06
N TYR A 454 2.90 44.92 -0.04
CA TYR A 454 2.07 43.80 0.41
C TYR A 454 0.77 44.27 1.07
N ILE A 455 0.81 45.38 1.82
CA ILE A 455 -0.39 46.01 2.40
C ILE A 455 -1.36 46.42 1.27
N GLU A 456 -0.84 47.07 0.23
CA GLU A 456 -1.65 47.51 -0.91
C GLU A 456 -2.28 46.35 -1.68
N ASP A 457 -1.54 45.24 -1.85
CA ASP A 457 -1.99 44.06 -2.60
C ASP A 457 -2.93 43.14 -1.79
N ASP A 458 -2.65 42.93 -0.50
CA ASP A 458 -3.38 42.01 0.39
C ASP A 458 -3.17 42.37 1.88
N VAL A 459 -3.88 43.40 2.33
CA VAL A 459 -3.83 43.90 3.71
C VAL A 459 -4.16 42.82 4.76
N ASN A 460 -5.06 41.88 4.46
CA ASN A 460 -5.40 40.80 5.39
C ASN A 460 -4.24 39.81 5.54
N GLY A 461 -3.62 39.41 4.42
CA GLY A 461 -2.43 38.56 4.43
C GLY A 461 -1.23 39.21 5.12
N PHE A 462 -1.07 40.54 4.98
CA PHE A 462 -0.10 41.31 5.75
C PHE A 462 -0.35 41.22 7.25
N VAL A 463 -1.56 41.53 7.71
CA VAL A 463 -1.94 41.49 9.14
C VAL A 463 -1.73 40.09 9.72
N ASP A 464 -2.15 39.05 9.01
CA ASP A 464 -1.93 37.66 9.44
C ASP A 464 -0.43 37.36 9.59
N SER A 465 0.40 37.77 8.63
CA SER A 465 1.84 37.56 8.68
C SER A 465 2.52 38.36 9.79
N TRP A 466 2.10 39.61 9.99
CA TRP A 466 2.57 40.51 11.03
C TRP A 466 2.25 39.98 12.42
N ASN A 467 0.99 39.64 12.68
CA ASN A 467 0.54 39.16 13.99
C ASN A 467 1.16 37.81 14.38
N ASN A 468 1.56 36.99 13.40
CA ASN A 468 2.30 35.76 13.64
C ASN A 468 3.78 35.99 14.00
N ALA A 469 4.36 37.12 13.59
CA ALA A 469 5.79 37.41 13.76
C ALA A 469 6.08 38.40 14.90
N MET A 470 5.17 39.35 15.16
CA MET A 470 5.28 40.35 16.23
C MET A 470 4.80 39.82 17.58
N SER A 471 5.27 40.45 18.66
CA SER A 471 4.74 40.18 20.00
C SER A 471 3.30 40.70 20.15
N TYR A 472 2.54 40.11 21.07
CA TYR A 472 1.15 40.48 21.37
C TYR A 472 0.91 41.99 21.56
N ASP A 473 1.88 42.71 22.13
CA ASP A 473 1.77 44.16 22.36
C ASP A 473 1.72 45.02 21.07
N TRP A 474 2.00 44.42 19.91
CA TRP A 474 2.01 45.07 18.58
C TRP A 474 1.05 44.39 17.59
N GLU A 475 0.10 43.60 18.09
CA GLU A 475 -0.92 42.96 17.25
C GLU A 475 -1.79 44.03 16.55
N LEU A 476 -2.04 43.85 15.26
CA LEU A 476 -2.93 44.68 14.47
C LEU A 476 -4.33 44.09 14.48
N ASP A 477 -5.33 44.94 14.70
CA ASP A 477 -6.75 44.57 14.64
C ASP A 477 -7.48 45.49 13.67
N ILE A 478 -7.78 44.96 12.49
CA ILE A 478 -8.52 45.66 11.43
C ILE A 478 -9.99 45.23 11.35
N ARG A 479 -10.51 44.53 12.37
CA ARG A 479 -11.90 44.03 12.35
C ARG A 479 -12.89 45.18 12.28
N GLY A 480 -13.72 45.15 11.24
CA GLY A 480 -14.76 46.15 11.01
C GLY A 480 -14.28 47.42 10.31
N MET A 481 -13.02 47.49 9.90
CA MET A 481 -12.52 48.51 8.97
C MET A 481 -12.87 48.10 7.53
N GLU A 482 -13.13 49.09 6.68
CA GLU A 482 -13.17 48.88 5.22
C GLU A 482 -11.76 48.66 4.67
N GLU A 483 -11.60 48.04 3.49
CA GLU A 483 -10.29 47.64 2.96
C GLU A 483 -9.29 48.81 2.83
N ASP A 484 -9.73 49.95 2.30
CA ASP A 484 -8.87 51.14 2.14
C ASP A 484 -8.48 51.75 3.50
N GLU A 485 -9.40 51.72 4.48
CA GLU A 485 -9.15 52.20 5.85
C GLU A 485 -8.14 51.27 6.56
N ALA A 486 -8.25 49.96 6.35
CA ALA A 486 -7.30 48.99 6.88
C ALA A 486 -5.90 49.17 6.27
N LYS A 487 -5.81 49.48 4.97
CA LYS A 487 -4.55 49.78 4.28
C LYS A 487 -3.88 51.03 4.84
N GLU A 488 -4.64 52.13 4.92
CA GLU A 488 -4.15 53.41 5.48
C GLU A 488 -3.67 53.20 6.93
N TYR A 489 -4.46 52.50 7.75
CA TYR A 489 -4.07 52.16 9.13
C TYR A 489 -2.76 51.37 9.21
N CYS A 490 -2.59 50.33 8.38
CA CYS A 490 -1.38 49.51 8.39
C CYS A 490 -0.14 50.27 7.88
N LEU A 491 -0.30 51.11 6.85
CA LEU A 491 0.77 51.97 6.32
C LEU A 491 1.20 53.03 7.33
N ASP A 492 0.24 53.70 7.97
CA ASP A 492 0.49 54.68 9.02
C ASP A 492 1.22 54.05 10.19
N MET A 493 0.82 52.84 10.61
CA MET A 493 1.52 52.09 11.65
C MET A 493 2.96 51.79 11.26
N LEU A 494 3.19 51.34 10.02
CA LEU A 494 4.53 51.01 9.53
C LEU A 494 5.44 52.26 9.51
N ILE A 495 4.91 53.41 9.07
CA ILE A 495 5.64 54.68 9.01
C ILE A 495 5.88 55.26 10.41
N ALA A 496 4.89 55.17 11.29
CA ALA A 496 4.93 55.72 12.64
C ALA A 496 5.59 54.77 13.66
N PHE A 497 6.11 53.63 13.22
CA PHE A 497 6.70 52.64 14.12
C PHE A 497 7.85 53.26 14.93
N PRO A 498 7.93 53.03 16.26
CA PRO A 498 8.89 53.72 17.10
C PRO A 498 10.34 53.47 16.66
N GLN A 499 11.10 54.54 16.39
CA GLN A 499 12.50 54.45 15.96
C GLN A 499 13.40 53.69 16.95
N ILE A 500 13.10 53.79 18.25
CA ILE A 500 13.85 53.05 19.29
C ILE A 500 13.67 51.53 19.19
N LEU A 501 12.66 51.07 18.45
CA LEU A 501 12.35 49.67 18.20
C LEU A 501 12.60 49.28 16.73
N SER A 502 13.27 50.10 15.93
CA SER A 502 13.52 49.80 14.50
C SER A 502 14.20 48.46 14.30
N ASP A 503 15.16 48.07 15.14
CA ASP A 503 15.81 46.75 15.02
C ASP A 503 14.82 45.58 15.19
N VAL A 504 13.79 45.75 16.03
CA VAL A 504 12.72 44.76 16.21
C VAL A 504 11.86 44.70 14.96
N LEU A 505 11.50 45.85 14.40
CA LEU A 505 10.76 45.95 13.14
C LEU A 505 11.52 45.25 12.01
N ILE A 506 12.78 45.60 11.78
CA ILE A 506 13.61 45.01 10.73
C ILE A 506 13.75 43.51 10.92
N THR A 507 13.97 43.04 12.15
CA THR A 507 14.05 41.60 12.43
C THR A 507 12.76 40.87 12.07
N CYS A 508 11.60 41.45 12.39
CA CYS A 508 10.30 40.89 12.06
C CYS A 508 10.06 40.89 10.54
N LEU A 509 10.25 42.02 9.87
CA LEU A 509 10.04 42.14 8.42
C LEU A 509 10.97 41.20 7.63
N LYS A 510 12.22 40.99 8.09
CA LYS A 510 13.13 40.00 7.50
C LYS A 510 12.59 38.57 7.58
N GLN A 511 11.94 38.21 8.68
CA GLN A 511 11.34 36.88 8.82
C GLN A 511 10.13 36.70 7.90
N ILE A 512 9.27 37.72 7.80
CA ILE A 512 8.09 37.71 6.94
C ILE A 512 8.52 37.67 5.45
N TYR A 513 9.42 38.56 5.05
CA TYR A 513 9.81 38.77 3.66
C TYR A 513 11.14 38.12 3.28
N TRP A 514 11.53 37.05 3.96
CA TRP A 514 12.82 36.38 3.72
C TRP A 514 13.12 36.07 2.25
N ARG A 515 12.09 35.86 1.43
CA ARG A 515 12.21 35.61 -0.02
C ARG A 515 12.92 36.74 -0.78
N VAL A 516 12.84 38.00 -0.32
CA VAL A 516 13.57 39.12 -0.96
C VAL A 516 15.09 39.00 -0.82
N PHE A 517 15.54 38.26 0.20
CA PHE A 517 16.97 37.96 0.42
C PHE A 517 17.40 36.65 -0.24
N SER A 518 16.48 35.93 -0.89
CA SER A 518 16.77 34.61 -1.44
C SER A 518 17.46 34.71 -2.79
N MET A 519 18.56 33.99 -2.93
CA MET A 519 19.36 33.90 -4.14
C MET A 519 19.36 32.47 -4.66
N LYS A 520 19.71 32.28 -5.93
CA LYS A 520 19.70 30.97 -6.60
C LYS A 520 20.59 29.93 -5.91
N ASP A 521 21.69 30.35 -5.30
CA ASP A 521 22.61 29.50 -4.54
C ASP A 521 22.09 29.12 -3.15
N HIS A 522 21.01 29.74 -2.66
CA HIS A 522 20.29 29.28 -1.47
C HIS A 522 19.37 28.09 -1.77
N GLU A 523 18.96 27.92 -3.03
CA GLU A 523 18.08 26.81 -3.42
C GLU A 523 18.79 25.46 -3.31
N PRO A 524 18.14 24.41 -2.76
CA PRO A 524 18.74 23.09 -2.70
C PRO A 524 18.87 22.46 -4.10
N GLU A 525 19.95 21.71 -4.32
CA GLU A 525 20.10 20.91 -5.53
C GLU A 525 18.98 19.88 -5.67
N SER A 526 18.66 19.52 -6.92
CA SER A 526 17.64 18.49 -7.22
C SER A 526 17.95 17.17 -6.53
N PHE A 527 19.23 16.79 -6.45
CA PHE A 527 19.66 15.58 -5.77
C PHE A 527 19.30 15.58 -4.28
N ASP A 528 19.59 16.65 -3.56
CA ASP A 528 19.39 16.75 -2.11
C ASP A 528 17.90 16.76 -1.77
N LYS A 529 17.12 17.62 -2.44
CA LYS A 529 15.68 17.71 -2.17
C LYS A 529 14.95 16.40 -2.47
N ARG A 530 15.36 15.67 -3.52
CA ARG A 530 14.78 14.35 -3.86
C ARG A 530 15.18 13.27 -2.87
N THR A 531 16.45 13.22 -2.48
CA THR A 531 16.96 12.28 -1.47
C THR A 531 16.21 12.46 -0.15
N GLU A 532 16.09 13.70 0.31
CA GLU A 532 15.39 14.06 1.53
C GLU A 532 13.89 13.75 1.45
N THR A 533 13.28 13.98 0.27
CA THR A 533 11.87 13.62 0.01
C THR A 533 11.62 12.13 0.23
N PHE A 534 12.44 11.26 -0.38
CA PHE A 534 12.28 9.81 -0.21
C PHE A 534 12.58 9.37 1.23
N ALA A 535 13.56 9.98 1.89
CA ALA A 535 13.86 9.70 3.30
C ALA A 535 12.66 10.04 4.19
N ARG A 536 12.13 11.27 4.12
CA ARG A 536 11.00 11.71 4.96
C ARG A 536 9.71 10.94 4.65
N LEU A 537 9.41 10.68 3.37
CA LEU A 537 8.14 10.05 2.97
C LEU A 537 8.00 8.60 3.46
N PHE A 538 9.12 7.90 3.64
CA PHE A 538 9.12 6.46 3.95
C PHE A 538 9.74 6.09 5.29
N THR A 539 10.24 7.07 6.07
CA THR A 539 10.68 6.82 7.45
C THR A 539 9.45 6.52 8.31
N VAL A 540 9.46 5.37 8.98
CA VAL A 540 8.37 4.97 9.90
C VAL A 540 8.70 5.34 11.34
N ASP A 541 9.96 5.13 11.78
CA ASP A 541 10.39 5.38 13.15
C ASP A 541 11.58 6.36 13.23
N GLN A 542 12.75 5.96 12.72
CA GLN A 542 13.98 6.75 12.77
C GLN A 542 14.84 6.56 11.52
N ARG A 543 15.57 7.61 11.14
CA ARG A 543 16.52 7.58 10.03
C ARG A 543 17.66 6.60 10.30
N GLN A 544 18.10 5.91 9.26
CA GLN A 544 19.26 5.02 9.30
C GLN A 544 20.51 5.74 8.78
N PRO A 545 21.67 5.59 9.44
CA PRO A 545 22.93 6.11 8.91
C PRO A 545 23.29 5.34 7.63
N VAL A 546 23.58 6.06 6.56
CA VAL A 546 24.01 5.49 5.27
C VAL A 546 25.45 5.93 5.02
N GLN A 547 26.34 4.97 4.83
CA GLN A 547 27.72 5.26 4.43
C GLN A 547 27.74 5.57 2.94
N THR A 548 27.90 6.84 2.59
CA THR A 548 28.00 7.27 1.19
C THR A 548 29.26 6.67 0.57
N VAL A 549 29.08 5.96 -0.54
CA VAL A 549 30.18 5.49 -1.37
C VAL A 549 30.37 6.55 -2.44
N LEU A 550 31.50 7.26 -2.39
CA LEU A 550 31.87 8.20 -3.45
C LEU A 550 31.93 7.40 -4.78
N PRO A 551 31.29 7.89 -5.85
CA PRO A 551 31.47 7.29 -7.16
C PRO A 551 32.96 7.39 -7.54
N VAL A 552 33.60 6.24 -7.76
CA VAL A 552 34.98 6.15 -8.28
C VAL A 552 34.95 6.36 -9.79
#